data_AF-A0A849H168-F1
#
_entry.id   AF-A0A849H168-F1
#
_cell.length_a   1.000
_cell.length_b   1.000
_cell.length_c   1.000
_cell.angle_alpha   90.00
_cell.angle_beta   90.00
_cell.angle_gamma   90.00
#
_symmetry.space_group_name_H-M   'P 1'
#
loop_
_entity.id
_entity.type
_entity.pdbx_description
1 polymer ?
#
loop_
_entity_poly.entity_id
_entity_poly.type
_entity_poly.pdbx_seq_one_letter_code
_entity_poly.pdbx_strand_id
1 'polypeptide(L)'
;MIAEGGSPPPKRNGSESEAVLRAKYLDYCSAQVADILLLLSPDEMFVLAQDAAREAGLQGDLSYDQIVDLATGRVSRKLALPSFEVWVREYRTDPSLYEEHLMGLWKSDHPDPEGEDPT
;
A
#
# COMPACT_ATOMS: atom_id res chain seq x y z
N MET A 1 -45.95 -27.84 17.20
CA MET A 1 -46.20 -26.72 16.27
C MET A 1 -45.00 -25.80 16.36
N ILE A 2 -44.37 -25.53 15.22
CA ILE A 2 -43.10 -24.80 15.05
C ILE A 2 -43.39 -23.30 14.90
N ALA A 3 -42.56 -22.43 15.50
CA ALA A 3 -41.98 -21.24 14.86
C ALA A 3 -41.09 -20.45 15.86
N GLU A 4 -39.87 -20.94 16.07
CA GLU A 4 -38.73 -20.08 16.42
C GLU A 4 -38.37 -19.30 15.15
N GLY A 5 -38.60 -17.99 15.16
CA GLY A 5 -38.42 -17.11 14.00
C GLY A 5 -37.69 -15.83 14.39
N GLY A 6 -36.63 -15.95 15.19
CA GLY A 6 -35.67 -14.86 15.35
C GLY A 6 -34.94 -14.69 14.02
N SER A 7 -35.29 -13.66 13.25
CA SER A 7 -34.53 -13.26 12.06
C SER A 7 -33.05 -13.20 12.42
N PRO A 8 -32.14 -13.84 11.66
CA PRO A 8 -30.72 -13.60 11.84
C PRO A 8 -30.47 -12.10 11.67
N PRO A 9 -29.58 -11.49 12.48
CA PRO A 9 -29.24 -10.09 12.29
C PRO A 9 -28.77 -9.90 10.83
N PRO A 10 -29.16 -8.81 10.17
CA PRO A 10 -28.73 -8.56 8.81
C PRO A 10 -27.20 -8.63 8.79
N LYS A 11 -26.65 -9.53 7.98
CA LYS A 11 -25.22 -9.55 7.67
C LYS A 11 -24.89 -8.12 7.26
N ARG A 12 -24.11 -7.43 8.11
CA ARG A 12 -23.57 -6.12 7.81
C ARG A 12 -22.83 -6.34 6.50
N ASN A 13 -23.39 -5.88 5.37
CA ASN A 13 -22.64 -5.73 4.13
C ASN A 13 -21.62 -4.63 4.47
N GLY A 14 -20.56 -5.07 5.13
CA GLY A 14 -19.69 -4.23 5.91
C GLY A 14 -18.90 -3.40 4.95
N SER A 15 -19.17 -2.10 4.91
CA SER A 15 -18.17 -1.15 4.43
C SER A 15 -16.85 -1.54 5.10
N GLU A 16 -15.83 -1.86 4.31
CA GLU A 16 -14.51 -2.20 4.85
C GLU A 16 -14.09 -1.16 5.89
N SER A 17 -13.47 -1.61 6.97
CA SER A 17 -13.03 -0.70 8.02
C SER A 17 -12.06 0.34 7.44
N GLU A 18 -12.03 1.54 8.01
CA GLU A 18 -11.07 2.56 7.57
C GLU A 18 -9.63 2.05 7.67
N ALA A 19 -9.33 1.20 8.66
CA ALA A 19 -8.04 0.55 8.81
C ALA A 19 -7.69 -0.33 7.59
N VAL A 20 -8.61 -1.18 7.14
CA VAL A 20 -8.42 -2.00 5.93
C VAL A 20 -8.24 -1.13 4.68
N LEU A 21 -9.03 -0.07 4.55
CA LEU A 21 -8.90 0.86 3.41
C LEU A 21 -7.55 1.59 3.42
N ARG A 22 -7.05 2.00 4.60
CA ARG A 22 -5.71 2.61 4.73
C ARG A 22 -4.60 1.60 4.39
N ALA A 23 -4.73 0.36 4.83
CA ALA A 23 -3.77 -0.69 4.50
C ALA A 23 -3.75 -0.97 2.98
N LYS A 24 -4.92 -1.08 2.33
CA LYS A 24 -5.01 -1.22 0.87
C LYS A 24 -4.44 -0.02 0.12
N TYR A 25 -4.71 1.19 0.60
CA TYR A 25 -4.13 2.40 0.00
C TYR A 25 -2.61 2.39 0.09
N LEU A 26 -2.03 1.99 1.23
CA LEU A 26 -0.58 1.84 1.36
C LEU A 26 -0.02 0.76 0.45
N ASP A 27 -0.70 -0.38 0.32
CA ASP A 27 -0.32 -1.46 -0.61
C ASP A 27 -0.31 -0.95 -2.07
N TYR A 28 -1.36 -0.23 -2.47
CA TYR A 28 -1.42 0.44 -3.78
C TYR A 28 -0.26 1.43 -3.97
N CYS A 29 -0.01 2.34 -3.01
CA CYS A 29 1.08 3.31 -3.12
C CYS A 29 2.45 2.61 -3.25
N SER A 30 2.67 1.54 -2.47
CA SER A 30 3.88 0.72 -2.55
C SER A 30 4.03 0.06 -3.91
N ALA A 31 2.95 -0.49 -4.49
CA ALA A 31 2.98 -1.06 -5.83
C ALA A 31 3.39 -0.03 -6.89
N GLN A 32 2.81 1.17 -6.84
CA GLN A 32 3.15 2.26 -7.79
C GLN A 32 4.62 2.69 -7.67
N VAL A 33 5.18 2.73 -6.45
CA VAL A 33 6.60 3.01 -6.25
C VAL A 33 7.47 1.88 -6.79
N ALA A 34 7.10 0.63 -6.51
CA ALA A 34 7.83 -0.55 -6.97
C ALA A 34 7.86 -0.64 -8.49
N ASP A 35 6.74 -0.36 -9.18
CA ASP A 35 6.66 -0.37 -10.65
C ASP A 35 7.68 0.58 -11.27
N ILE A 36 7.83 1.79 -10.73
CA ILE A 36 8.85 2.73 -11.21
C ILE A 36 10.26 2.25 -10.88
N LEU A 37 10.50 1.75 -9.67
CA LEU A 37 11.83 1.25 -9.29
C LEU A 37 12.29 0.09 -10.17
N LEU A 38 11.37 -0.80 -10.57
CA LEU A 38 11.66 -1.94 -11.45
C LEU A 38 12.01 -1.52 -12.89
N LEU A 39 11.59 -0.32 -13.31
CA LEU A 39 11.94 0.24 -14.62
C LEU A 39 13.31 0.94 -14.63
N LEU A 40 13.87 1.27 -13.46
CA LEU A 40 15.17 1.91 -13.36
C LEU A 40 16.29 0.87 -13.49
N SER A 41 17.24 1.16 -14.36
CA SER A 41 18.53 0.47 -14.35
C SER A 41 19.32 0.79 -13.07
N PRO A 42 20.30 -0.04 -12.68
CA PRO A 42 21.18 0.25 -11.55
C PRO A 42 21.86 1.63 -11.65
N ASP A 43 22.28 2.03 -12.85
CA ASP A 43 22.93 3.32 -13.08
C ASP A 43 21.95 4.50 -12.88
N GLU A 44 20.72 4.37 -13.38
CA GLU A 44 19.69 5.40 -13.16
C GLU A 44 19.31 5.51 -11.69
N MET A 45 19.21 4.38 -10.98
CA MET A 45 18.98 4.36 -9.53
C MET A 45 20.11 5.05 -8.77
N PHE A 46 21.36 4.80 -9.16
CA PHE A 46 22.53 5.45 -8.57
C PHE A 46 22.55 6.95 -8.81
N VAL A 47 22.30 7.41 -10.04
CA VAL A 47 22.23 8.85 -10.37
C VAL A 47 21.11 9.53 -9.58
N LEU A 48 19.93 8.91 -9.53
CA LEU A 48 18.78 9.43 -8.77
C LEU A 48 19.11 9.59 -7.28
N ALA A 49 19.81 8.61 -6.70
CA ALA A 49 20.24 8.65 -5.31
C ALA A 49 21.32 9.71 -5.05
N GLN A 50 22.31 9.86 -5.93
CA GLN A 50 23.31 10.92 -5.82
C GLN A 50 22.68 12.32 -5.87
N ASP A 51 21.72 12.52 -6.76
CA ASP A 51 20.98 13.78 -6.84
C ASP A 51 20.25 14.08 -5.53
N ALA A 52 19.55 13.09 -4.98
CA ALA A 52 18.86 13.22 -3.69
C ALA A 52 19.83 13.44 -2.53
N ALA A 53 20.99 12.77 -2.50
CA ALA A 53 22.03 12.97 -1.51
C ALA A 53 22.58 14.40 -1.54
N ARG A 54 22.86 14.91 -2.74
CA ARG A 54 23.36 16.28 -2.96
C ARG A 54 22.35 17.33 -2.50
N GLU A 55 21.06 17.15 -2.80
CA GLU A 55 19.98 18.02 -2.31
C GLU A 55 19.89 17.99 -0.77
N ALA A 56 20.14 16.83 -0.16
CA ALA A 56 20.14 16.66 1.30
C ALA A 56 21.45 17.10 1.98
N GLY A 57 22.47 17.54 1.21
CA GLY A 57 23.77 17.94 1.75
C GLY A 57 24.62 16.78 2.28
N LEU A 58 24.30 15.54 1.91
CA LEU A 58 25.11 14.36 2.27
C LEU A 58 26.41 14.37 1.47
N GLN A 59 27.53 14.08 2.14
CA GLN A 59 28.87 14.04 1.56
C GLN A 59 29.46 12.63 1.67
N GLY A 60 30.29 12.26 0.70
CA GLY A 60 31.00 10.98 0.66
C GLY A 60 30.32 9.92 -0.19
N ASP A 61 30.92 8.72 -0.20
CA ASP A 61 30.38 7.58 -0.94
C ASP A 61 29.12 7.03 -0.26
N LEU A 62 28.10 6.76 -1.06
CA LEU A 62 26.86 6.16 -0.59
C LEU A 62 26.99 4.64 -0.52
N SER A 63 26.56 4.06 0.59
CA SER A 63 26.31 2.62 0.67
C SER A 63 25.12 2.23 -0.21
N TYR A 64 25.04 0.94 -0.54
CA TYR A 64 23.93 0.40 -1.34
C TYR A 64 22.56 0.70 -0.71
N ASP A 65 22.41 0.48 0.60
CA ASP A 65 21.15 0.75 1.30
C ASP A 65 20.75 2.23 1.22
N GLN A 66 21.73 3.13 1.37
CA GLN A 66 21.49 4.58 1.18
C GLN A 66 21.07 4.92 -0.24
N ILE A 67 21.64 4.25 -1.25
CA ILE A 67 21.25 4.45 -2.65
C ILE A 67 19.78 4.05 -2.84
N VAL A 68 19.41 2.86 -2.37
CA VAL A 68 18.04 2.34 -2.48
C VAL A 68 17.05 3.24 -1.75
N ASP A 69 17.36 3.65 -0.52
CA ASP A 69 16.48 4.52 0.30
C ASP A 69 16.28 5.89 -0.35
N LEU A 70 17.37 6.52 -0.81
CA LEU A 70 17.32 7.83 -1.46
C LEU A 70 16.58 7.78 -2.78
N ALA A 71 16.82 6.75 -3.59
CA ALA A 71 16.12 6.53 -4.84
C ALA A 71 14.62 6.31 -4.62
N THR A 72 14.25 5.41 -3.69
CA THR A 72 12.86 5.12 -3.30
C THR A 72 12.16 6.38 -2.80
N GLY A 73 12.82 7.14 -1.91
CA GLY A 73 12.30 8.40 -1.41
C GLY A 73 12.12 9.47 -2.50
N ARG A 74 12.99 9.49 -3.51
CA ARG A 74 12.89 10.41 -4.65
C ARG A 74 11.75 10.03 -5.59
N VAL A 75 11.57 8.75 -5.87
CA VAL A 75 10.44 8.22 -6.66
C VAL A 75 9.12 8.53 -5.97
N SER A 76 8.99 8.19 -4.68
CA SER A 76 7.74 8.39 -3.93
C SER A 76 7.30 9.86 -3.88
N ARG A 77 8.24 10.81 -3.77
CA ARG A 77 7.93 12.26 -3.80
C ARG A 77 7.51 12.79 -5.17
N LYS A 78 7.95 12.14 -6.26
CA LYS A 78 7.63 12.57 -7.63
C LYS A 78 6.36 11.95 -8.17
N LEU A 79 5.91 10.83 -7.60
CA LEU A 79 4.65 10.21 -7.97
C LEU A 79 3.48 11.13 -7.59
N ALA A 80 2.62 11.41 -8.56
CA ALA A 80 1.36 12.11 -8.35
C ALA A 80 0.30 11.13 -7.83
N LEU A 81 0.51 10.58 -6.64
CA LEU A 81 -0.46 9.67 -6.01
C LEU A 81 -1.71 10.44 -5.57
N PRO A 82 -2.93 9.89 -5.78
CA PRO A 82 -4.14 10.49 -5.26
C PRO A 82 -4.09 10.53 -3.73
N SER A 83 -4.77 11.50 -3.09
CA SER A 83 -4.96 11.44 -1.65
C SER A 83 -5.80 10.23 -1.25
N PHE A 84 -5.71 9.82 0.01
CA PHE A 84 -6.50 8.71 0.55
C PHE A 84 -8.01 8.88 0.29
N GLU A 85 -8.55 10.08 0.47
CA GLU A 85 -9.98 10.36 0.31
C GLU A 85 -10.43 10.24 -1.15
N VAL A 86 -9.60 10.69 -2.09
CA VAL A 86 -9.85 10.57 -3.53
C VAL A 86 -9.82 9.10 -3.92
N TRP A 87 -8.77 8.39 -3.51
CA TRP A 87 -8.59 6.97 -3.77
C TRP A 87 -9.74 6.13 -3.19
N VAL A 88 -10.17 6.37 -1.95
CA VAL A 88 -11.29 5.64 -1.33
C VAL A 88 -12.60 5.85 -2.08
N ARG A 89 -12.87 7.07 -2.54
CA ARG A 89 -14.08 7.38 -3.32
C ARG A 89 -14.09 6.60 -4.62
N GLU A 90 -12.96 6.57 -5.32
CA GLU A 90 -12.80 5.87 -6.60
C GLU A 90 -12.85 4.36 -6.40
N TYR A 91 -12.10 3.83 -5.43
CA TYR A 91 -12.10 2.42 -5.06
C TYR A 91 -13.49 1.90 -4.68
N ARG A 92 -14.29 2.67 -3.93
CA ARG A 92 -15.68 2.28 -3.60
C ARG A 92 -16.61 2.32 -4.80
N THR A 93 -16.30 3.15 -5.80
CA THR A 93 -17.11 3.27 -7.02
C THR A 93 -16.82 2.11 -7.96
N ASP A 94 -15.54 1.80 -8.16
CA ASP A 94 -15.08 0.69 -9.00
C ASP A 94 -13.78 0.10 -8.44
N PRO A 95 -13.87 -0.95 -7.59
CA PRO A 95 -12.69 -1.60 -7.01
C PRO A 95 -11.74 -2.19 -8.07
N SER A 96 -12.28 -2.61 -9.22
CA SER A 96 -11.52 -3.32 -10.25
C SER A 96 -10.38 -2.49 -10.85
N LEU A 97 -10.48 -1.16 -10.77
CA LEU A 97 -9.44 -0.22 -11.18
C LEU A 97 -8.14 -0.33 -10.36
N TYR A 98 -8.21 -0.87 -9.14
CA TYR A 98 -7.07 -0.92 -8.22
C TYR A 98 -6.71 -2.34 -7.80
N GLU A 99 -7.63 -3.30 -7.89
CA GLU A 99 -7.41 -4.67 -7.41
C GLU A 99 -6.20 -5.36 -8.06
N GLU A 100 -5.91 -5.07 -9.34
CA GLU A 100 -4.73 -5.62 -10.02
C GLU A 100 -3.39 -5.12 -9.43
N HIS A 101 -3.41 -3.94 -8.80
CA HIS A 101 -2.24 -3.31 -8.20
C HIS A 101 -2.12 -3.62 -6.69
N LEU A 102 -3.12 -4.23 -6.07
CA LEU A 102 -3.05 -4.65 -4.67
C LEU A 102 -2.24 -5.94 -4.57
N MET A 103 -0.99 -5.83 -4.10
CA MET A 103 -0.06 -6.96 -3.94
C MET A 103 -0.44 -7.88 -2.77
N GLY A 104 -1.44 -7.51 -1.97
CA GLY A 104 -1.95 -8.30 -0.86
C GLY A 104 -1.19 -8.09 0.45
N LEU A 105 -0.31 -7.09 0.52
CA LEU A 105 0.44 -6.76 1.75
C LEU A 105 -0.50 -6.35 2.90
N TRP A 106 -1.64 -5.73 2.56
CA TRP A 106 -2.66 -5.30 3.52
C TRP A 106 -3.29 -6.45 4.33
N LYS A 107 -3.20 -7.68 3.84
CA LYS A 107 -3.76 -8.87 4.52
C LYS A 107 -2.91 -9.28 5.72
N SER A 108 -1.60 -9.06 5.67
CA SER A 108 -0.67 -9.45 6.74
C SER A 108 -0.77 -8.56 7.99
N ASP A 109 -1.24 -7.32 7.81
CA ASP A 109 -1.43 -6.36 8.91
C ASP A 109 -2.76 -6.54 9.66
N HIS A 110 -3.61 -7.46 9.20
CA HIS A 110 -4.84 -7.85 9.87
C HIS A 110 -4.74 -9.34 10.23
N PRO A 111 -4.33 -9.71 11.46
CA PRO A 111 -4.47 -11.09 11.89
C PRO A 111 -5.96 -11.47 11.79
N ASP A 112 -6.25 -12.56 11.08
CA ASP A 112 -7.57 -13.17 11.07
C ASP A 112 -8.00 -13.40 12.54
N PRO A 113 -9.20 -13.01 12.96
CA PRO A 113 -9.68 -13.28 14.32
C PRO A 113 -10.02 -14.76 14.56
N GLU A 114 -9.64 -15.70 13.69
CA GLU A 114 -9.95 -17.12 13.83
C GLU A 114 -8.69 -17.94 14.08
N GLY A 115 -8.32 -18.02 15.36
CA GLY A 115 -7.27 -18.88 15.88
C GLY A 115 -7.51 -19.20 17.36
N GLU A 116 -8.77 -19.42 17.75
CA GLU A 116 -9.09 -19.98 19.06
C GLU A 116 -9.12 -21.50 18.91
N ASP A 117 -7.95 -22.13 19.08
CA ASP A 117 -7.82 -23.58 19.22
C ASP A 117 -8.57 -24.02 20.50
N PRO A 118 -9.59 -24.89 20.40
CA PRO A 118 -10.19 -25.46 21.59
C PRO A 118 -9.22 -26.50 22.17
N THR A 119 -8.77 -26.25 23.39
CA THR A 119 -7.99 -27.20 24.22
C THR A 119 -8.85 -28.39 24.62
#